data_AF-A0AAV0QLY9-F1
#
_entry.id   AF-A0AAV0QLY9-F1
#
_cell.length_a   1.000
_cell.length_b   1.000
_cell.length_c   1.000
_cell.angle_alpha   90.00
_cell.angle_beta   90.00
_cell.angle_gamma   90.00
#
_symmetry.space_group_name_H-M   'P 1'
#
loop_
_entity.id
_entity.type
_entity.pdbx_description
1 polymer ?
#
loop_
_entity_poly.entity_id
_entity_poly.type
_entity_poly.pdbx_seq_one_letter_code
_entity_poly.pdbx_strand_id
1 'polypeptide(L)'
;MDVTYDGDRVTYKVIGGVIDLYIFAGPTPNLVLEQYTELVGRPAPMPYCVSDLKGVVAGYANAGIPLEVMWTDIDYMDAYKDFTLDPVNFPPTEMDKFLASLHQNGQKYILNSGLFGLPMVGSDICGFARNTTPGAISVDAYFPAGNWFDLFNFSNSVTAPEKADHINVHVQEGSIVALQGEAMTTEKARETGFHLLAVVSESNQSHSFGQVFLDDGESVEMGGGEGERWSLVKFHARKVGDMVIVGSEIENGEFAMSKKWVVNKVTILGMDKSQKGMSLGGTKMEGGRKMKPSTVRTNVVNGNGKFVVFEISGLSLKIGQAFQLKVRYGKEEATTSVAVYRKENGDWSLDV
;
A
#
# COMPACT_ATOMS: atom_id res chain seq x y z
N MET A 1 29.21 -24.50 -5.93
CA MET A 1 28.77 -25.52 -6.91
C MET A 1 28.56 -24.81 -8.22
N ASP A 2 28.70 -25.50 -9.35
CA ASP A 2 28.34 -24.92 -10.64
C ASP A 2 26.95 -25.44 -11.03
N VAL A 3 26.13 -24.56 -11.60
CA VAL A 3 24.83 -24.92 -12.18
C VAL A 3 24.85 -24.45 -13.63
N THR A 4 24.89 -25.38 -14.57
CA THR A 4 24.91 -25.09 -16.01
C THR A 4 23.54 -25.39 -16.62
N TYR A 5 22.99 -24.44 -17.38
CA TYR A 5 21.71 -24.54 -18.06
C TYR A 5 21.91 -24.35 -19.56
N ASP A 6 21.57 -25.38 -20.34
CA ASP A 6 21.81 -25.46 -21.79
C ASP A 6 20.53 -25.19 -22.62
N GLY A 7 19.44 -24.77 -21.96
CA GLY A 7 18.12 -24.52 -22.56
C GLY A 7 17.15 -25.70 -22.40
N ASP A 8 17.56 -26.91 -22.76
CA ASP A 8 16.77 -28.14 -22.58
C ASP A 8 17.12 -28.90 -21.29
N ARG A 9 18.20 -28.49 -20.61
CA ARG A 9 18.87 -29.26 -19.55
C ARG A 9 19.44 -28.35 -18.48
N VAL A 10 19.36 -28.79 -17.23
CA VAL A 10 20.12 -28.25 -16.10
C VAL A 10 21.05 -29.33 -15.55
N THR A 11 22.28 -28.97 -15.21
CA THR A 11 23.28 -29.88 -14.62
C THR A 11 23.93 -29.23 -13.40
N TYR A 12 23.96 -29.95 -12.28
CA TYR A 12 24.56 -29.51 -11.02
C TYR A 12 25.92 -30.19 -10.83
N LYS A 13 26.97 -29.41 -10.55
CA LYS A 13 28.33 -29.88 -10.26
C LYS A 13 28.73 -29.47 -8.85
N VAL A 14 28.63 -30.40 -7.91
CA VAL A 14 28.87 -30.17 -6.48
C VAL A 14 30.18 -30.87 -6.07
N ILE A 15 31.01 -30.19 -5.28
CA ILE A 15 32.37 -30.62 -4.91
C ILE A 15 32.45 -31.43 -3.61
N GLY A 16 31.31 -31.72 -2.97
CA GLY A 16 31.21 -32.42 -1.69
C GLY A 16 29.81 -32.27 -1.07
N GLY A 17 29.60 -32.88 0.10
CA GLY A 17 28.29 -32.95 0.74
C GLY A 17 27.44 -34.12 0.22
N VAL A 18 26.11 -33.96 0.27
CA VAL A 18 25.12 -34.92 -0.26
C VAL A 18 24.23 -34.24 -1.31
N ILE A 19 23.57 -35.03 -2.15
CA ILE A 19 22.46 -34.54 -2.97
C ILE A 19 21.18 -34.69 -2.14
N ASP A 20 20.71 -33.56 -1.62
CA ASP A 20 19.37 -33.42 -1.05
C ASP A 20 18.58 -32.46 -1.96
N LEU A 21 17.42 -32.89 -2.45
CA LEU A 21 16.74 -32.25 -3.58
C LEU A 21 15.22 -32.25 -3.38
N TYR A 22 14.66 -31.05 -3.33
CA TYR A 22 13.24 -30.81 -3.14
C TYR A 22 12.59 -30.36 -4.45
N ILE A 23 11.38 -30.86 -4.72
CA ILE A 23 10.60 -30.52 -5.92
C ILE A 23 9.24 -30.03 -5.47
N PHE A 24 8.93 -28.78 -5.80
CA PHE A 24 7.68 -28.12 -5.44
C PHE A 24 6.69 -28.20 -6.62
N ALA A 25 5.45 -28.60 -6.33
CA ALA A 25 4.49 -29.00 -7.36
C ALA A 25 3.62 -27.84 -7.89
N GLY A 26 3.57 -26.71 -7.18
CA GLY A 26 2.69 -25.59 -7.55
C GLY A 26 1.21 -25.96 -7.32
N PRO A 27 0.31 -25.80 -8.32
CA PRO A 27 0.59 -25.59 -9.75
C PRO A 27 0.80 -24.13 -10.18
N THR A 28 0.61 -23.14 -9.31
CA THR A 28 0.89 -21.72 -9.61
C THR A 28 2.27 -21.31 -9.10
N PRO A 29 2.92 -20.27 -9.67
CA PRO A 29 4.18 -19.75 -9.14
C PRO A 29 4.11 -19.36 -7.66
N ASN A 30 2.98 -18.80 -7.22
CA ASN A 30 2.76 -18.44 -5.82
C ASN A 30 2.76 -19.67 -4.91
N LEU A 31 2.10 -20.77 -5.33
CA LEU A 31 2.10 -22.03 -4.57
C LEU A 31 3.48 -22.71 -4.55
N VAL A 32 4.29 -22.54 -5.60
CA VAL A 32 5.70 -22.99 -5.60
C VAL A 32 6.51 -22.21 -4.54
N LEU A 33 6.35 -20.88 -4.48
CA LEU A 33 7.03 -20.04 -3.48
C LEU A 33 6.52 -20.28 -2.06
N GLU A 34 5.23 -20.59 -1.90
CA GLU A 34 4.64 -20.99 -0.63
C GLU A 34 5.21 -22.32 -0.14
N GLN A 35 5.27 -23.35 -0.99
CA GLN A 35 5.87 -24.65 -0.64
C GLN A 35 7.37 -24.53 -0.35
N TYR A 36 8.10 -23.67 -1.08
CA TYR A 36 9.52 -23.41 -0.85
C TYR A 36 9.76 -22.72 0.51
N THR A 37 9.05 -21.64 0.81
CA THR A 37 9.19 -20.90 2.08
C THR A 37 8.59 -21.63 3.28
N GLU A 38 7.76 -22.66 3.08
CA GLU A 38 7.38 -23.58 4.15
C GLU A 38 8.57 -24.45 4.58
N LEU A 39 9.38 -24.91 3.62
CA LEU A 39 10.57 -25.72 3.87
C LEU A 39 11.76 -24.90 4.43
N VAL A 40 12.11 -23.78 3.79
CA VAL A 40 13.34 -23.02 4.15
C VAL A 40 13.12 -21.97 5.26
N GLY A 41 11.89 -21.85 5.76
CA GLY A 41 11.48 -20.82 6.70
C GLY A 41 10.71 -19.68 6.02
N ARG A 42 9.62 -19.26 6.66
CA ARG A 42 8.84 -18.09 6.25
C ARG A 42 9.68 -16.82 6.45
N PRO A 43 9.55 -15.80 5.58
CA PRO A 43 10.16 -14.50 5.84
C PRO A 43 9.77 -13.93 7.21
N ALA A 44 10.76 -13.45 7.96
CA ALA A 44 10.51 -12.68 9.18
C ALA A 44 9.81 -11.34 8.83
N PRO A 45 8.94 -10.80 9.70
CA PRO A 45 8.29 -9.50 9.48
C PRO A 45 9.28 -8.32 9.50
N MET A 46 8.91 -7.20 8.91
CA MET A 46 9.74 -5.98 8.83
C MET A 46 9.11 -4.79 9.57
N PRO A 47 9.87 -4.01 10.35
CA PRO A 47 9.53 -2.63 10.70
C PRO A 47 9.80 -1.66 9.53
N TYR A 48 9.29 -0.42 9.60
CA TYR A 48 9.34 0.58 8.52
C TYR A 48 10.53 1.59 8.68
N CYS A 49 11.44 1.74 7.68
CA CYS A 49 12.74 2.48 7.81
C CYS A 49 13.41 3.04 6.49
N VAL A 50 14.09 4.24 6.47
CA VAL A 50 15.33 4.77 5.73
C VAL A 50 15.40 6.34 5.70
N SER A 51 16.41 7.13 5.21
CA SER A 51 17.78 7.50 5.73
C SER A 51 17.72 8.61 6.83
N ASP A 52 18.61 9.57 7.18
CA ASP A 52 19.92 10.12 6.73
C ASP A 52 20.68 10.92 7.86
N LEU A 53 21.85 11.55 7.60
CA LEU A 53 22.79 12.13 8.60
C LEU A 53 22.51 13.62 8.91
N LYS A 54 22.62 14.12 10.16
CA LYS A 54 22.31 15.51 10.64
C LYS A 54 22.13 16.63 9.58
N GLY A 55 23.16 16.94 8.79
CA GLY A 55 23.09 18.01 7.76
C GLY A 55 22.19 17.66 6.57
N VAL A 56 22.14 16.38 6.21
CA VAL A 56 21.23 15.79 5.22
C VAL A 56 19.83 15.62 5.80
N VAL A 57 19.65 15.26 7.08
CA VAL A 57 18.34 15.32 7.78
C VAL A 57 17.74 16.71 7.65
N ALA A 58 18.52 17.73 7.99
CA ALA A 58 18.12 19.12 7.83
C ALA A 58 17.86 19.47 6.35
N GLY A 59 18.64 18.95 5.41
CA GLY A 59 18.43 19.10 3.97
C GLY A 59 17.08 18.55 3.50
N TYR A 60 16.77 17.28 3.81
CA TYR A 60 15.50 16.63 3.50
C TYR A 60 14.31 17.34 4.16
N ALA A 61 14.42 17.67 5.46
CA ALA A 61 13.39 18.39 6.18
C ALA A 61 13.12 19.79 5.60
N ASN A 62 14.16 20.54 5.25
CA ASN A 62 14.04 21.85 4.59
C ASN A 62 13.50 21.75 3.15
N ALA A 63 13.73 20.61 2.47
CA ALA A 63 13.21 20.33 1.14
C ALA A 63 11.79 19.73 1.14
N GLY A 64 11.24 19.36 2.31
CA GLY A 64 9.95 18.69 2.43
C GLY A 64 9.93 17.24 1.94
N ILE A 65 11.08 16.56 1.95
CA ILE A 65 11.23 15.17 1.51
C ILE A 65 11.14 14.25 2.75
N PRO A 66 10.18 13.29 2.82
CA PRO A 66 10.03 12.36 3.94
C PRO A 66 11.31 11.57 4.27
N LEU A 67 11.55 11.31 5.56
CA LEU A 67 12.81 10.73 6.03
C LEU A 67 12.69 10.06 7.42
N GLU A 68 12.91 8.74 7.48
CA GLU A 68 12.56 7.90 8.65
C GLU A 68 13.75 7.38 9.48
N VAL A 69 14.82 6.84 8.89
CA VAL A 69 15.85 6.05 9.62
C VAL A 69 17.25 6.17 9.06
N MET A 70 18.16 6.79 9.80
CA MET A 70 19.56 6.99 9.41
C MET A 70 20.38 5.68 9.34
N TRP A 71 21.18 5.52 8.28
CA TRP A 71 22.19 4.47 8.12
C TRP A 71 23.61 5.07 8.08
N THR A 72 24.49 4.71 9.03
CA THR A 72 25.94 4.94 8.88
C THR A 72 26.63 3.69 8.36
N ASP A 73 27.42 3.83 7.30
CA ASP A 73 28.40 2.82 6.89
C ASP A 73 29.67 2.88 7.76
N ILE A 74 30.65 2.01 7.49
CA ILE A 74 31.85 1.74 8.30
C ILE A 74 32.69 2.96 8.76
N ASP A 75 32.48 4.15 8.17
CA ASP A 75 33.10 5.41 8.61
C ASP A 75 32.78 5.79 10.06
N TYR A 76 31.70 5.25 10.66
CA TYR A 76 31.43 5.49 12.09
C TYR A 76 32.46 4.84 13.01
N MET A 77 33.16 3.79 12.54
CA MET A 77 34.05 2.95 13.35
C MET A 77 35.43 3.58 13.52
N ASP A 78 36.02 3.47 14.72
CA ASP A 78 37.44 3.78 14.91
C ASP A 78 38.27 2.79 14.08
N ALA A 79 38.85 3.28 12.98
CA ALA A 79 39.68 2.52 12.03
C ALA A 79 39.05 1.17 11.61
N TYR A 80 37.76 1.20 11.26
CA TYR A 80 37.00 0.04 10.75
C TYR A 80 36.92 -1.15 11.73
N LYS A 81 36.96 -0.89 13.04
CA LYS A 81 36.78 -1.91 14.09
C LYS A 81 35.31 -1.98 14.53
N ASP A 82 34.71 -3.16 14.43
CA ASP A 82 33.35 -3.43 14.93
C ASP A 82 33.18 -2.99 16.39
N PHE A 83 31.97 -2.52 16.73
CA PHE A 83 31.59 -2.06 18.08
C PHE A 83 32.43 -0.89 18.64
N THR A 84 33.07 -0.12 17.77
CA THR A 84 33.77 1.13 18.14
C THR A 84 33.12 2.37 17.50
N LEU A 85 33.52 3.55 17.97
CA LEU A 85 33.17 4.85 17.39
C LEU A 85 34.44 5.66 17.14
N ASP A 86 34.58 6.27 15.95
CA ASP A 86 35.70 7.16 15.64
C ASP A 86 35.71 8.35 16.62
N PRO A 87 36.77 8.53 17.44
CA PRO A 87 36.80 9.53 18.50
C PRO A 87 36.95 10.97 17.99
N VAL A 88 37.18 11.18 16.69
CA VAL A 88 37.33 12.48 16.02
C VAL A 88 36.09 12.80 15.18
N ASN A 89 35.65 11.86 14.35
CA ASN A 89 34.58 12.07 13.37
C ASN A 89 33.18 11.73 13.94
N PHE A 90 33.09 10.72 14.80
CA PHE A 90 31.83 10.24 15.39
C PHE A 90 31.90 10.14 16.94
N PRO A 91 32.38 11.18 17.65
CA PRO A 91 32.62 11.11 19.09
C PRO A 91 31.34 10.74 19.86
N PRO A 92 31.39 9.79 20.82
CA PRO A 92 30.19 9.23 21.45
C PRO A 92 29.18 10.25 21.97
N THR A 93 29.65 11.32 22.62
CA THR A 93 28.80 12.38 23.19
C THR A 93 28.03 13.21 22.17
N GLU A 94 28.44 13.22 20.89
CA GLU A 94 27.69 13.86 19.79
C GLU A 94 26.79 12.88 19.04
N MET A 95 27.10 11.58 19.11
CA MET A 95 26.25 10.49 18.64
C MET A 95 25.06 10.26 19.59
N ASP A 96 25.27 10.25 20.91
CA ASP A 96 24.18 10.18 21.90
C ASP A 96 23.14 11.29 21.67
N LYS A 97 23.62 12.53 21.47
CA LYS A 97 22.77 13.69 21.13
C LYS A 97 22.07 13.52 19.79
N PHE A 98 22.71 12.89 18.81
CA PHE A 98 22.12 12.64 17.50
C PHE A 98 20.98 11.64 17.58
N LEU A 99 21.22 10.48 18.20
CA LEU A 99 20.22 9.43 18.41
C LEU A 99 19.03 9.96 19.22
N ALA A 100 19.30 10.75 20.27
CA ALA A 100 18.26 11.44 21.02
C ALA A 100 17.42 12.41 20.15
N SER A 101 18.04 13.12 19.19
CA SER A 101 17.30 14.00 18.26
C SER A 101 16.50 13.24 17.21
N LEU A 102 17.01 12.10 16.70
CA LEU A 102 16.26 11.24 15.77
C LEU A 102 15.00 10.68 16.45
N HIS A 103 15.16 10.07 17.63
CA HIS A 103 14.05 9.49 18.38
C HIS A 103 13.00 10.55 18.80
N GLN A 104 13.39 11.81 19.06
CA GLN A 104 12.45 12.91 19.32
C GLN A 104 11.63 13.32 18.07
N ASN A 105 12.14 13.06 16.87
CA ASN A 105 11.45 13.31 15.60
C ASN A 105 10.62 12.09 15.11
N GLY A 106 10.57 10.99 15.87
CA GLY A 106 9.99 9.72 15.44
C GLY A 106 10.91 8.88 14.54
N GLN A 107 12.13 9.34 14.29
CA GLN A 107 13.11 8.71 13.41
C GLN A 107 13.92 7.63 14.15
N LYS A 108 14.45 6.61 13.44
CA LYS A 108 15.32 5.54 14.01
C LYS A 108 16.75 5.61 13.45
N TYR A 109 17.60 4.64 13.81
CA TYR A 109 19.00 4.52 13.36
C TYR A 109 19.40 3.05 13.15
N ILE A 110 20.17 2.75 12.10
CA ILE A 110 20.61 1.40 11.71
C ILE A 110 22.13 1.37 11.43
N LEU A 111 22.76 0.26 11.80
CA LEU A 111 24.12 -0.12 11.41
C LEU A 111 24.03 -1.27 10.40
N ASN A 112 24.88 -1.27 9.37
CA ASN A 112 24.75 -2.13 8.20
C ASN A 112 24.87 -3.64 8.54
N SER A 113 23.90 -4.45 8.08
CA SER A 113 23.97 -5.92 8.10
C SER A 113 23.06 -6.51 7.01
N GLY A 114 23.46 -7.64 6.41
CA GLY A 114 22.77 -8.27 5.29
C GLY A 114 22.30 -9.70 5.57
N LEU A 115 21.12 -10.05 5.05
CA LEU A 115 20.52 -11.39 5.09
C LEU A 115 20.01 -11.80 3.70
N PHE A 116 19.72 -13.10 3.51
CA PHE A 116 19.15 -13.65 2.27
C PHE A 116 17.82 -14.37 2.55
N GLY A 117 17.01 -14.56 1.50
CA GLY A 117 15.65 -15.11 1.62
C GLY A 117 14.55 -14.08 1.91
N LEU A 118 14.87 -12.79 1.73
CA LEU A 118 14.02 -11.67 2.11
C LEU A 118 13.08 -11.24 0.96
N PRO A 119 11.80 -10.91 1.23
CA PRO A 119 10.98 -10.07 0.36
C PRO A 119 11.37 -8.58 0.49
N MET A 120 12.02 -8.19 1.59
CA MET A 120 12.65 -6.89 1.75
C MET A 120 13.96 -6.85 0.98
N VAL A 121 13.88 -6.46 -0.29
CA VAL A 121 15.03 -6.29 -1.19
C VAL A 121 14.96 -4.93 -1.89
N GLY A 122 16.13 -4.41 -2.21
CA GLY A 122 16.29 -3.16 -2.95
C GLY A 122 17.67 -3.09 -3.60
N SER A 123 17.96 -1.97 -4.24
CA SER A 123 19.25 -1.63 -4.80
C SER A 123 19.54 -0.17 -4.53
N ASP A 124 20.81 0.21 -4.40
CA ASP A 124 21.23 1.58 -4.11
C ASP A 124 20.62 2.55 -5.14
N ILE A 125 19.74 3.44 -4.68
CA ILE A 125 19.07 4.42 -5.54
C ILE A 125 20.15 5.38 -6.07
N CYS A 126 20.03 5.78 -7.34
CA CYS A 126 21.08 6.43 -8.14
C CYS A 126 22.31 5.56 -8.50
N GLY A 127 22.50 4.41 -7.84
CA GLY A 127 23.49 3.39 -8.17
C GLY A 127 24.88 3.59 -7.55
N PHE A 128 25.42 2.54 -6.92
CA PHE A 128 26.71 2.57 -6.20
C PHE A 128 27.94 2.91 -7.08
N ALA A 129 27.95 2.48 -8.35
CA ALA A 129 29.15 2.58 -9.20
C ALA A 129 28.89 2.94 -10.67
N ARG A 130 27.63 3.03 -11.12
CA ARG A 130 27.24 3.37 -12.51
C ARG A 130 25.87 4.03 -12.54
N ASN A 131 25.73 5.08 -13.33
CA ASN A 131 24.44 5.75 -13.57
C ASN A 131 23.46 4.83 -14.33
N THR A 132 22.17 5.05 -14.10
CA THR A 132 21.08 4.54 -14.93
C THR A 132 21.07 5.18 -16.33
N THR A 133 20.35 4.56 -17.28
CA THR A 133 20.29 4.97 -18.70
C THR A 133 19.82 6.43 -18.87
N PRO A 134 20.67 7.37 -19.31
CA PRO A 134 20.31 8.79 -19.35
C PRO A 134 19.45 9.12 -20.57
N GLY A 135 18.42 9.95 -20.37
CA GLY A 135 17.69 10.64 -21.44
C GLY A 135 16.46 9.94 -22.03
N ALA A 136 16.02 8.81 -21.47
CA ALA A 136 14.72 8.23 -21.83
C ALA A 136 13.56 9.08 -21.28
N ILE A 137 12.54 9.34 -22.11
CA ILE A 137 11.30 10.08 -21.75
C ILE A 137 10.02 9.29 -22.09
N SER A 138 10.18 7.99 -22.33
CA SER A 138 9.12 7.06 -22.69
C SER A 138 9.62 5.63 -22.50
N VAL A 139 8.73 4.72 -22.07
CA VAL A 139 9.02 3.30 -21.93
C VAL A 139 7.98 2.45 -22.65
N ASP A 140 8.43 1.45 -23.42
CA ASP A 140 7.57 0.45 -24.04
C ASP A 140 7.13 -0.57 -22.97
N ALA A 141 6.07 -0.25 -22.24
CA ALA A 141 5.55 -1.07 -21.14
C ALA A 141 4.54 -2.13 -21.62
N TYR A 142 4.71 -3.38 -21.16
CA TYR A 142 3.71 -4.43 -21.35
C TYR A 142 2.60 -4.31 -20.30
N PHE A 143 1.36 -4.08 -20.76
CA PHE A 143 0.16 -4.14 -19.92
C PHE A 143 -0.54 -5.51 -20.09
N PRO A 144 -0.67 -6.32 -19.01
CA PRO A 144 -1.51 -7.51 -19.02
C PRO A 144 -2.97 -7.19 -19.34
N ALA A 145 -3.72 -8.18 -19.84
CA ALA A 145 -5.11 -8.01 -20.23
C ALA A 145 -6.01 -7.48 -19.08
N GLY A 146 -6.80 -6.45 -19.38
CA GLY A 146 -7.69 -5.77 -18.44
C GLY A 146 -7.55 -4.25 -18.51
N ASN A 147 -8.34 -3.54 -17.72
CA ASN A 147 -8.29 -2.09 -17.57
C ASN A 147 -7.29 -1.70 -16.48
N TRP A 148 -6.44 -0.70 -16.77
CA TRP A 148 -5.41 -0.18 -15.88
C TRP A 148 -5.57 1.34 -15.72
N PHE A 149 -5.33 1.83 -14.50
CA PHE A 149 -5.55 3.23 -14.12
C PHE A 149 -4.30 3.81 -13.47
N ASP A 150 -3.89 4.98 -13.94
CA ASP A 150 -2.77 5.78 -13.43
C ASP A 150 -3.06 6.23 -11.98
N LEU A 151 -2.14 5.96 -11.05
CA LEU A 151 -2.29 6.32 -9.63
C LEU A 151 -2.09 7.81 -9.33
N PHE A 152 -1.39 8.54 -10.20
CA PHE A 152 -1.20 10.00 -10.07
C PHE A 152 -2.34 10.78 -10.73
N ASN A 153 -3.02 10.18 -11.72
CA ASN A 153 -4.23 10.74 -12.32
C ASN A 153 -5.23 9.66 -12.77
N PHE A 154 -6.17 9.34 -11.88
CA PHE A 154 -7.25 8.36 -12.12
C PHE A 154 -8.14 8.61 -13.36
N SER A 155 -8.04 9.77 -14.02
CA SER A 155 -8.74 10.02 -15.30
C SER A 155 -8.05 9.37 -16.52
N ASN A 156 -6.80 8.94 -16.35
CA ASN A 156 -6.00 8.28 -17.39
C ASN A 156 -6.15 6.76 -17.30
N SER A 157 -6.34 6.11 -18.45
CA SER A 157 -6.33 4.65 -18.59
C SER A 157 -5.61 4.25 -19.87
N VAL A 158 -4.28 4.06 -19.79
CA VAL A 158 -3.33 3.69 -20.87
C VAL A 158 -3.46 4.56 -22.14
N THR A 159 -2.56 5.51 -22.40
CA THR A 159 -1.17 5.25 -22.81
C THR A 159 -0.28 6.48 -22.51
N ALA A 160 1.02 6.28 -22.26
CA ALA A 160 2.04 7.34 -22.22
C ALA A 160 2.34 7.91 -23.63
N PRO A 161 2.90 9.13 -23.76
CA PRO A 161 4.31 9.37 -23.43
C PRO A 161 4.52 10.29 -22.22
N GLU A 162 5.70 10.20 -21.61
CA GLU A 162 6.01 10.84 -20.32
C GLU A 162 6.75 12.19 -20.47
N LYS A 163 6.85 12.87 -19.33
CA LYS A 163 7.82 13.94 -19.09
C LYS A 163 8.92 13.40 -18.17
N ALA A 164 10.05 14.10 -18.10
CA ALA A 164 11.18 13.71 -17.24
C ALA A 164 10.93 13.81 -15.72
N ASP A 165 9.76 14.31 -15.29
CA ASP A 165 9.31 14.46 -13.90
C ASP A 165 8.20 13.47 -13.49
N HIS A 166 7.96 12.41 -14.28
CA HIS A 166 6.90 11.42 -14.02
C HIS A 166 7.42 9.97 -14.01
N ILE A 167 6.66 9.08 -13.38
CA ILE A 167 6.86 7.63 -13.40
C ILE A 167 5.51 6.92 -13.52
N ASN A 168 5.32 6.16 -14.60
CA ASN A 168 4.16 5.30 -14.82
C ASN A 168 3.93 4.29 -13.67
N VAL A 169 2.97 4.57 -12.76
CA VAL A 169 2.49 3.61 -11.75
C VAL A 169 0.98 3.42 -11.89
N HIS A 170 0.54 2.17 -12.05
CA HIS A 170 -0.84 1.83 -12.40
C HIS A 170 -1.46 0.76 -11.50
N VAL A 171 -2.77 0.80 -11.32
CA VAL A 171 -3.58 -0.23 -10.65
C VAL A 171 -4.54 -0.91 -11.63
N GLN A 172 -4.72 -2.22 -11.50
CA GLN A 172 -5.59 -3.04 -12.35
C GLN A 172 -7.03 -3.09 -11.81
N GLU A 173 -8.01 -3.28 -12.71
CA GLU A 173 -9.36 -3.69 -12.32
C GLU A 173 -9.37 -5.02 -11.54
N GLY A 174 -10.29 -5.16 -10.58
CA GLY A 174 -10.30 -6.28 -9.65
C GLY A 174 -9.50 -6.04 -8.36
N SER A 175 -8.78 -4.91 -8.25
CA SER A 175 -8.04 -4.53 -7.03
C SER A 175 -8.82 -3.56 -6.13
N ILE A 176 -8.59 -3.67 -4.82
CA ILE A 176 -8.87 -2.63 -3.83
C ILE A 176 -7.59 -2.34 -3.05
N VAL A 177 -7.16 -1.09 -3.01
CA VAL A 177 -5.98 -0.65 -2.26
C VAL A 177 -6.42 0.21 -1.08
N ALA A 178 -5.89 -0.09 0.11
CA ALA A 178 -6.05 0.76 1.28
C ALA A 178 -4.82 1.68 1.41
N LEU A 179 -5.04 2.98 1.28
CA LEU A 179 -4.02 4.01 1.36
C LEU A 179 -4.17 4.81 2.66
N GLN A 180 -3.08 5.38 3.15
CA GLN A 180 -3.07 6.43 4.17
C GLN A 180 -2.52 7.73 3.55
N GLY A 181 -2.70 8.85 4.24
CA GLY A 181 -2.20 10.15 3.79
C GLY A 181 -0.69 10.29 3.93
N GLU A 182 -0.11 11.12 3.06
CA GLU A 182 1.31 11.49 3.09
C GLU A 182 1.71 12.20 4.39
N ALA A 183 2.90 11.89 4.89
CA ALA A 183 3.52 12.55 6.03
C ALA A 183 5.05 12.44 5.96
N MET A 184 5.76 13.24 6.76
CA MET A 184 7.23 13.23 6.80
C MET A 184 7.82 11.98 7.47
N THR A 185 7.03 11.27 8.30
CA THR A 185 7.42 10.01 8.96
C THR A 185 6.28 8.99 8.97
N THR A 186 6.58 7.70 9.12
CA THR A 186 5.57 6.62 9.10
C THR A 186 4.70 6.62 10.35
N GLU A 187 5.22 7.06 11.51
CA GLU A 187 4.42 7.33 12.71
C GLU A 187 3.29 8.32 12.38
N LYS A 188 3.60 9.42 11.70
CA LYS A 188 2.61 10.45 11.33
C LYS A 188 1.72 10.03 10.17
N ALA A 189 2.21 9.22 9.22
CA ALA A 189 1.37 8.62 8.19
C ALA A 189 0.31 7.70 8.82
N ARG A 190 0.70 6.89 9.82
CA ARG A 190 -0.19 5.99 10.57
C ARG A 190 -1.26 6.72 11.39
N GLU A 191 -1.08 8.00 11.72
CA GLU A 191 -2.12 8.85 12.35
C GLU A 191 -3.20 9.34 11.37
N THR A 192 -2.98 9.26 10.06
CA THR A 192 -3.93 9.77 9.05
C THR A 192 -5.12 8.83 8.81
N GLY A 193 -6.24 9.38 8.34
CA GLY A 193 -7.40 8.59 7.93
C GLY A 193 -7.21 7.89 6.58
N PHE A 194 -7.76 6.69 6.45
CA PHE A 194 -7.62 5.84 5.27
C PHE A 194 -8.43 6.33 4.06
N HIS A 195 -7.83 6.20 2.89
CA HIS A 195 -8.47 6.32 1.58
C HIS A 195 -8.51 4.94 0.92
N LEU A 196 -9.71 4.41 0.64
CA LEU A 196 -9.84 3.17 -0.15
C LEU A 196 -9.97 3.49 -1.63
N LEU A 197 -9.12 2.89 -2.46
CA LEU A 197 -9.18 2.95 -3.92
C LEU A 197 -9.71 1.62 -4.44
N ALA A 198 -10.97 1.59 -4.89
CA ALA A 198 -11.64 0.39 -5.40
C ALA A 198 -11.78 0.45 -6.92
N VAL A 199 -11.15 -0.48 -7.63
CA VAL A 199 -11.15 -0.51 -9.10
C VAL A 199 -12.08 -1.64 -9.56
N VAL A 200 -13.32 -1.30 -9.89
CA VAL A 200 -14.34 -2.28 -10.32
C VAL A 200 -14.30 -2.48 -11.83
N SER A 201 -14.70 -3.67 -12.30
CA SER A 201 -14.93 -3.92 -13.72
C SER A 201 -16.42 -3.84 -14.06
N GLU A 202 -16.74 -3.59 -15.33
CA GLU A 202 -18.11 -3.46 -15.82
C GLU A 202 -18.93 -4.77 -15.72
N SER A 203 -18.26 -5.92 -15.58
CA SER A 203 -18.89 -7.25 -15.46
C SER A 203 -19.52 -7.46 -14.09
N ASN A 204 -20.83 -7.77 -14.07
CA ASN A 204 -21.57 -8.14 -12.85
C ASN A 204 -21.11 -9.46 -12.20
N GLN A 205 -20.21 -10.22 -12.85
CA GLN A 205 -19.54 -11.40 -12.29
C GLN A 205 -18.15 -11.10 -11.73
N SER A 206 -17.61 -9.91 -12.01
CA SER A 206 -16.34 -9.46 -11.44
C SER A 206 -16.54 -9.01 -9.99
N HIS A 207 -15.55 -9.33 -9.16
CA HIS A 207 -15.43 -8.84 -7.80
C HIS A 207 -14.03 -8.24 -7.68
N SER A 208 -13.93 -7.05 -7.09
CA SER A 208 -12.66 -6.48 -6.70
C SER A 208 -12.37 -6.83 -5.25
N PHE A 209 -11.12 -7.18 -4.96
CA PHE A 209 -10.69 -7.59 -3.63
C PHE A 209 -9.44 -6.82 -3.18
N GLY A 210 -9.31 -6.68 -1.88
CA GLY A 210 -8.12 -6.14 -1.23
C GLY A 210 -8.12 -6.52 0.24
N GLN A 211 -6.99 -6.33 0.91
CA GLN A 211 -6.90 -6.50 2.35
C GLN A 211 -5.87 -5.56 2.95
N VAL A 212 -6.06 -5.19 4.22
CA VAL A 212 -5.05 -4.50 5.01
C VAL A 212 -4.90 -5.21 6.35
N PHE A 213 -3.65 -5.57 6.68
CA PHE A 213 -3.26 -6.05 7.99
C PHE A 213 -2.77 -4.85 8.81
N LEU A 214 -3.17 -4.77 10.08
CA LEU A 214 -2.97 -3.62 10.95
C LEU A 214 -2.54 -4.08 12.34
N ASP A 215 -1.29 -3.85 12.70
CA ASP A 215 -0.71 -4.16 14.01
C ASP A 215 -0.04 -2.91 14.63
N ASP A 216 0.70 -3.07 15.74
CA ASP A 216 1.47 -1.96 16.30
C ASP A 216 2.72 -1.59 15.51
N GLY A 217 3.20 -2.47 14.62
CA GLY A 217 4.35 -2.27 13.73
C GLY A 217 5.72 -2.50 14.39
N GLU A 218 5.75 -2.95 15.65
CA GLU A 218 6.97 -3.21 16.43
C GLU A 218 6.97 -4.60 17.10
N SER A 219 5.84 -5.32 17.11
CA SER A 219 5.74 -6.69 17.63
C SER A 219 6.53 -7.71 16.81
N VAL A 220 7.29 -8.58 17.49
CA VAL A 220 8.12 -9.63 16.87
C VAL A 220 7.27 -10.73 16.21
N GLU A 221 6.14 -11.09 16.83
CA GLU A 221 5.24 -12.13 16.36
C GLU A 221 4.05 -11.51 15.58
N MET A 222 4.19 -11.43 14.26
CA MET A 222 3.16 -10.88 13.38
C MET A 222 1.92 -11.79 13.36
N GLY A 223 0.79 -11.30 13.88
CA GLY A 223 -0.52 -11.95 13.75
C GLY A 223 -0.89 -12.99 14.81
N GLY A 224 -0.10 -13.16 15.88
CA GLY A 224 -0.49 -14.04 17.00
C GLY A 224 0.60 -14.18 18.07
N GLY A 225 0.19 -14.16 19.34
CA GLY A 225 1.07 -14.18 20.52
C GLY A 225 0.29 -13.77 21.78
N GLU A 226 0.88 -13.84 22.97
CA GLU A 226 0.17 -13.44 24.20
C GLU A 226 -0.19 -11.94 24.19
N GLY A 227 -1.48 -11.62 24.09
CA GLY A 227 -1.99 -10.25 24.07
C GLY A 227 -2.20 -9.62 22.69
N GLU A 228 -2.43 -10.44 21.65
CA GLU A 228 -2.80 -10.11 20.26
C GLU A 228 -3.17 -8.64 19.97
N ARG A 229 -2.26 -7.91 19.32
CA ARG A 229 -2.42 -6.49 18.94
C ARG A 229 -2.51 -6.29 17.43
N TRP A 230 -3.42 -7.01 16.76
CA TRP A 230 -3.58 -6.93 15.31
C TRP A 230 -5.06 -6.95 14.89
N SER A 231 -5.32 -6.49 13.67
CA SER A 231 -6.60 -6.61 12.95
C SER A 231 -6.33 -6.89 11.48
N LEU A 232 -7.14 -7.73 10.84
CA LEU A 232 -7.12 -7.94 9.39
C LEU A 232 -8.47 -7.53 8.80
N VAL A 233 -8.44 -6.62 7.84
CA VAL A 233 -9.64 -6.07 7.19
C VAL A 233 -9.62 -6.45 5.73
N LYS A 234 -10.59 -7.29 5.32
CA LYS A 234 -10.76 -7.82 3.96
C LYS A 234 -11.83 -7.00 3.25
N PHE A 235 -11.46 -6.33 2.17
CA PHE A 235 -12.35 -5.49 1.37
C PHE A 235 -12.88 -6.24 0.16
N HIS A 236 -14.15 -6.01 -0.16
CA HIS A 236 -14.80 -6.50 -1.37
C HIS A 236 -15.55 -5.36 -2.06
N ALA A 237 -15.54 -5.34 -3.39
CA ALA A 237 -16.37 -4.44 -4.18
C ALA A 237 -16.95 -5.18 -5.38
N ARG A 238 -18.18 -4.84 -5.76
CA ARG A 238 -18.83 -5.38 -6.96
C ARG A 238 -19.90 -4.44 -7.49
N LYS A 239 -20.13 -4.52 -8.80
CA LYS A 239 -21.24 -3.86 -9.49
C LYS A 239 -22.48 -4.75 -9.44
N VAL A 240 -23.63 -4.15 -9.14
CA VAL A 240 -24.95 -4.80 -9.10
C VAL A 240 -25.94 -3.89 -9.82
N GLY A 241 -26.00 -4.00 -11.14
CA GLY A 241 -26.86 -3.15 -11.97
C GLY A 241 -26.41 -1.68 -11.98
N ASP A 242 -27.29 -0.79 -11.51
CA ASP A 242 -27.10 0.66 -11.39
C ASP A 242 -26.40 1.09 -10.08
N MET A 243 -25.79 0.14 -9.37
CA MET A 243 -25.19 0.35 -8.06
C MET A 243 -23.82 -0.33 -7.95
N VAL A 244 -22.86 0.33 -7.29
CA VAL A 244 -21.63 -0.30 -6.79
C VAL A 244 -21.76 -0.49 -5.29
N ILE A 245 -21.36 -1.66 -4.80
CA ILE A 245 -21.21 -1.95 -3.37
C ILE A 245 -19.72 -2.07 -3.08
N VAL A 246 -19.24 -1.35 -2.07
CA VAL A 246 -17.91 -1.53 -1.45
C VAL A 246 -18.15 -1.90 0.01
N GLY A 247 -17.55 -2.96 0.52
CA GLY A 247 -17.76 -3.42 1.89
C GLY A 247 -16.54 -4.09 2.51
N SER A 248 -16.63 -4.38 3.79
CA SER A 248 -15.54 -4.94 4.59
C SER A 248 -15.97 -6.12 5.47
N GLU A 249 -15.06 -7.07 5.64
CA GLU A 249 -15.11 -8.15 6.60
C GLU A 249 -13.87 -8.03 7.50
N ILE A 250 -14.06 -8.12 8.82
CA ILE A 250 -13.04 -7.80 9.83
C ILE A 250 -12.76 -9.04 10.68
N GLU A 251 -11.48 -9.25 10.94
CA GLU A 251 -10.92 -10.27 11.82
C GLU A 251 -10.05 -9.55 12.88
N ASN A 252 -10.23 -9.89 14.16
CA ASN A 252 -9.62 -9.21 15.32
C ASN A 252 -9.74 -7.67 15.32
N GLY A 253 -10.92 -7.13 15.00
CA GLY A 253 -11.15 -5.68 14.83
C GLY A 253 -10.86 -4.76 16.02
N GLU A 254 -10.79 -5.29 17.24
CA GLU A 254 -10.60 -4.51 18.48
C GLU A 254 -9.32 -3.67 18.48
N PHE A 255 -8.22 -4.17 17.91
CA PHE A 255 -6.98 -3.41 17.84
C PHE A 255 -7.13 -2.15 16.97
N ALA A 256 -7.64 -2.28 15.74
CA ALA A 256 -7.90 -1.14 14.86
C ALA A 256 -8.95 -0.17 15.44
N MET A 257 -9.93 -0.68 16.20
CA MET A 257 -10.89 0.13 16.95
C MET A 257 -10.21 0.92 18.09
N SER A 258 -9.25 0.33 18.81
CA SER A 258 -8.48 1.00 19.86
C SER A 258 -7.63 2.16 19.33
N LYS A 259 -7.06 1.99 18.13
CA LYS A 259 -6.31 3.02 17.38
C LYS A 259 -7.21 4.10 16.74
N LYS A 260 -8.53 3.89 16.74
CA LYS A 260 -9.56 4.81 16.21
C LYS A 260 -9.41 5.13 14.71
N TRP A 261 -8.77 4.24 13.94
CA TRP A 261 -8.58 4.42 12.51
C TRP A 261 -9.92 4.45 11.76
N VAL A 262 -10.07 5.42 10.85
CA VAL A 262 -11.27 5.62 10.03
C VAL A 262 -10.93 5.70 8.54
N VAL A 263 -11.81 5.16 7.70
CA VAL A 263 -11.85 5.47 6.28
C VAL A 263 -12.57 6.82 6.11
N ASN A 264 -11.84 7.81 5.59
CA ASN A 264 -12.33 9.18 5.37
C ASN A 264 -12.71 9.45 3.90
N LYS A 265 -12.19 8.63 2.97
CA LYS A 265 -12.39 8.72 1.53
C LYS A 265 -12.51 7.33 0.90
N VAL A 266 -13.38 7.19 -0.08
CA VAL A 266 -13.43 6.05 -1.01
C VAL A 266 -13.45 6.59 -2.43
N THR A 267 -12.52 6.14 -3.29
CA THR A 267 -12.56 6.41 -4.73
C THR A 267 -12.92 5.12 -5.47
N ILE A 268 -13.87 5.20 -6.40
CA ILE A 268 -14.32 4.08 -7.23
C ILE A 268 -13.95 4.38 -8.70
N LEU A 269 -13.22 3.46 -9.32
CA LEU A 269 -12.75 3.53 -10.71
C LEU A 269 -13.38 2.42 -11.57
N GLY A 270 -13.35 2.60 -12.90
CA GLY A 270 -13.68 1.56 -13.89
C GLY A 270 -15.12 1.51 -14.41
N MET A 271 -15.97 2.45 -13.98
CA MET A 271 -17.37 2.57 -14.47
C MET A 271 -17.42 3.26 -15.85
N ASP A 272 -18.13 2.68 -16.82
CA ASP A 272 -18.13 3.14 -18.23
C ASP A 272 -19.14 4.27 -18.52
N LYS A 273 -18.69 5.37 -19.16
CA LYS A 273 -19.51 6.54 -19.52
C LYS A 273 -20.62 6.28 -20.54
N SER A 274 -20.50 5.23 -21.35
CA SER A 274 -21.46 4.92 -22.42
C SER A 274 -22.81 4.37 -21.93
N GLN A 275 -22.91 4.06 -20.62
CA GLN A 275 -24.15 3.65 -19.95
C GLN A 275 -25.22 4.76 -20.01
N LYS A 276 -26.15 4.66 -20.97
CA LYS A 276 -27.26 5.63 -21.16
C LYS A 276 -28.01 5.91 -19.85
N GLY A 277 -28.13 7.21 -19.53
CA GLY A 277 -28.90 7.75 -18.41
C GLY A 277 -28.06 8.42 -17.32
N MET A 278 -26.74 8.18 -17.29
CA MET A 278 -25.84 8.72 -16.27
C MET A 278 -25.80 10.26 -16.30
N SER A 279 -26.62 10.88 -15.45
CA SER A 279 -26.87 12.32 -15.42
C SER A 279 -26.41 12.92 -14.10
N LEU A 280 -25.54 13.92 -14.18
CA LEU A 280 -24.88 14.53 -13.03
C LEU A 280 -25.79 15.54 -12.34
N GLY A 281 -26.15 15.26 -11.09
CA GLY A 281 -26.86 16.19 -10.22
C GLY A 281 -26.81 15.75 -8.75
N GLY A 282 -27.41 16.58 -7.89
CA GLY A 282 -27.08 16.65 -6.47
C GLY A 282 -27.21 15.34 -5.68
N THR A 283 -26.26 15.10 -4.79
CA THR A 283 -26.23 13.92 -3.91
C THR A 283 -27.42 13.88 -2.97
N LYS A 284 -28.06 12.70 -2.83
CA LYS A 284 -29.05 12.41 -1.79
C LYS A 284 -28.56 11.23 -0.95
N MET A 285 -28.52 11.37 0.38
CA MET A 285 -28.37 10.21 1.28
C MET A 285 -29.73 9.51 1.42
N GLU A 286 -29.76 8.19 1.31
CA GLU A 286 -30.98 7.40 1.58
C GLU A 286 -31.12 7.18 3.09
N GLY A 287 -31.82 8.10 3.78
CA GLY A 287 -32.02 8.01 5.23
C GLY A 287 -33.09 8.96 5.79
N GLY A 288 -33.94 8.46 6.69
CA GLY A 288 -35.16 9.12 7.17
C GLY A 288 -35.00 10.28 8.16
N ARG A 289 -33.86 10.99 8.18
CA ARG A 289 -33.65 12.21 8.98
C ARG A 289 -32.64 13.14 8.29
N LYS A 290 -32.87 14.45 8.38
CA LYS A 290 -31.89 15.45 7.93
C LYS A 290 -30.71 15.53 8.90
N MET A 291 -29.70 14.69 8.70
CA MET A 291 -28.33 15.07 9.07
C MET A 291 -27.95 16.39 8.35
N LYS A 292 -26.99 17.14 8.88
CA LYS A 292 -26.57 18.41 8.27
C LYS A 292 -26.00 18.14 6.87
N PRO A 293 -26.40 18.86 5.80
CA PRO A 293 -26.00 18.55 4.40
C PRO A 293 -24.53 18.81 4.03
N SER A 294 -23.59 18.65 4.96
CA SER A 294 -22.27 19.28 4.91
C SER A 294 -21.07 18.34 4.94
N THR A 295 -21.23 17.10 5.42
CA THR A 295 -20.09 16.24 5.79
C THR A 295 -19.63 15.37 4.63
N VAL A 296 -20.47 14.45 4.16
CA VAL A 296 -20.12 13.56 3.03
C VAL A 296 -20.29 14.30 1.70
N ARG A 297 -19.26 14.29 0.86
CA ARG A 297 -19.24 14.92 -0.47
C ARG A 297 -18.90 13.89 -1.53
N THR A 298 -19.73 13.79 -2.56
CA THR A 298 -19.43 13.00 -3.77
C THR A 298 -18.93 13.91 -4.88
N ASN A 299 -17.67 13.78 -5.27
CA ASN A 299 -17.15 14.34 -6.52
C ASN A 299 -17.27 13.28 -7.63
N VAL A 300 -17.45 13.71 -8.87
CA VAL A 300 -17.50 12.83 -10.04
C VAL A 300 -16.62 13.41 -11.13
N VAL A 301 -15.41 12.87 -11.29
CA VAL A 301 -14.42 13.42 -12.25
C VAL A 301 -14.68 12.82 -13.62
N ASN A 302 -14.97 13.70 -14.58
CA ASN A 302 -15.25 13.38 -15.97
C ASN A 302 -14.15 13.94 -16.88
N GLY A 303 -12.97 13.31 -16.88
CA GLY A 303 -11.92 13.60 -17.86
C GLY A 303 -12.26 13.06 -19.26
N ASN A 304 -11.33 13.21 -20.22
CA ASN A 304 -11.54 12.74 -21.61
C ASN A 304 -11.52 11.19 -21.76
N GLY A 305 -11.08 10.44 -20.74
CA GLY A 305 -11.02 8.99 -20.77
C GLY A 305 -12.39 8.29 -20.79
N LYS A 306 -12.39 6.99 -21.07
CA LYS A 306 -13.60 6.12 -21.14
C LYS A 306 -14.38 6.03 -19.83
N PHE A 307 -13.68 6.11 -18.69
CA PHE A 307 -14.22 5.77 -17.38
C PHE A 307 -14.55 6.99 -16.51
N VAL A 308 -15.49 6.80 -15.58
CA VAL A 308 -15.85 7.76 -14.54
C VAL A 308 -15.14 7.43 -13.23
N VAL A 309 -14.65 8.48 -12.55
CA VAL A 309 -14.15 8.42 -11.17
C VAL A 309 -15.24 8.93 -10.24
N PHE A 310 -15.67 8.13 -9.26
CA PHE A 310 -16.46 8.63 -8.13
C PHE A 310 -15.55 8.80 -6.91
N GLU A 311 -15.56 9.96 -6.27
CA GLU A 311 -14.86 10.17 -4.99
C GLU A 311 -15.88 10.50 -3.89
N ILE A 312 -16.02 9.62 -2.91
CA ILE A 312 -16.86 9.80 -1.73
C ILE A 312 -15.93 10.21 -0.59
N SER A 313 -16.04 11.44 -0.10
CA SER A 313 -15.13 12.05 0.88
C SER A 313 -15.87 12.62 2.07
N GLY A 314 -15.20 12.83 3.21
CA GLY A 314 -15.83 13.25 4.46
C GLY A 314 -16.57 12.12 5.17
N LEU A 315 -16.15 10.88 4.91
CA LEU A 315 -16.60 9.69 5.62
C LEU A 315 -15.95 9.60 7.01
N SER A 316 -16.47 8.71 7.87
CA SER A 316 -15.88 8.39 9.18
C SER A 316 -16.17 6.93 9.54
N LEU A 317 -15.86 6.02 8.61
CA LEU A 317 -16.13 4.58 8.79
C LEU A 317 -14.99 3.97 9.60
N LYS A 318 -15.24 3.51 10.83
CA LYS A 318 -14.21 2.85 11.66
C LYS A 318 -13.70 1.61 10.93
N ILE A 319 -12.40 1.52 10.67
CA ILE A 319 -11.86 0.46 9.80
C ILE A 319 -11.97 -0.94 10.44
N GLY A 320 -11.93 -1.01 11.78
CA GLY A 320 -12.18 -2.23 12.56
C GLY A 320 -13.66 -2.58 12.77
N GLN A 321 -14.61 -1.90 12.11
CA GLN A 321 -16.03 -2.27 12.10
C GLN A 321 -16.48 -2.57 10.66
N ALA A 322 -17.21 -3.68 10.47
CA ALA A 322 -17.74 -4.06 9.16
C ALA A 322 -18.74 -3.02 8.63
N PHE A 323 -18.53 -2.56 7.40
CA PHE A 323 -19.37 -1.57 6.72
C PHE A 323 -19.76 -2.02 5.31
N GLN A 324 -20.82 -1.42 4.77
CA GLN A 324 -21.14 -1.43 3.34
C GLN A 324 -21.46 -0.01 2.87
N LEU A 325 -20.64 0.52 1.98
CA LEU A 325 -20.92 1.72 1.19
C LEU A 325 -21.62 1.28 -0.11
N LYS A 326 -22.85 1.77 -0.33
CA LYS A 326 -23.60 1.55 -1.57
C LYS A 326 -23.71 2.88 -2.31
N VAL A 327 -23.32 2.88 -3.58
CA VAL A 327 -23.32 4.07 -4.45
C VAL A 327 -24.17 3.76 -5.68
N ARG A 328 -25.31 4.43 -5.83
CA ARG A 328 -26.25 4.27 -6.96
C ARG A 328 -26.12 5.45 -7.91
N TYR A 329 -26.09 5.17 -9.21
CA TYR A 329 -26.06 6.19 -10.27
C TYR A 329 -27.36 6.13 -11.09
N GLY A 330 -28.18 7.18 -10.99
CA GLY A 330 -29.51 7.24 -11.60
C GLY A 330 -29.50 7.31 -13.14
N LYS A 331 -30.63 6.89 -13.74
CA LYS A 331 -30.89 7.02 -15.20
C LYS A 331 -31.92 8.08 -15.58
N GLU A 332 -32.84 8.43 -14.67
CA GLU A 332 -34.02 9.26 -14.97
C GLU A 332 -34.20 10.45 -14.02
N GLU A 333 -33.77 10.34 -12.75
CA GLU A 333 -33.47 11.50 -11.90
C GLU A 333 -31.94 11.67 -11.78
N ALA A 334 -31.47 12.88 -12.07
CA ALA A 334 -30.05 13.26 -12.02
C ALA A 334 -29.57 13.40 -10.56
N THR A 335 -29.41 12.29 -9.86
CA THR A 335 -28.85 12.22 -8.50
C THR A 335 -28.03 10.96 -8.31
N THR A 336 -26.81 11.10 -7.79
CA THR A 336 -26.09 9.96 -7.19
C THR A 336 -26.61 9.77 -5.77
N SER A 337 -27.07 8.57 -5.40
CA SER A 337 -27.38 8.28 -3.99
C SER A 337 -26.26 7.49 -3.34
N VAL A 338 -26.01 7.80 -2.07
CA VAL A 338 -25.04 7.10 -1.22
C VAL A 338 -25.76 6.62 0.03
N ALA A 339 -25.53 5.37 0.40
CA ALA A 339 -26.00 4.79 1.65
C ALA A 339 -24.85 4.05 2.32
N VAL A 340 -24.61 4.36 3.60
CA VAL A 340 -23.64 3.65 4.44
C VAL A 340 -24.41 2.75 5.39
N TYR A 341 -23.99 1.50 5.50
CA TYR A 341 -24.49 0.56 6.48
C TYR A 341 -23.32 0.10 7.36
N ARG A 342 -23.60 -0.16 8.63
CA ARG A 342 -22.67 -0.81 9.56
C ARG A 342 -23.23 -2.16 9.98
N LYS A 343 -22.34 -3.09 10.35
CA LYS A 343 -22.76 -4.34 10.96
C LYS A 343 -22.79 -4.17 12.48
N GLU A 344 -23.92 -4.48 13.10
CA GLU A 344 -24.16 -4.39 14.54
C GLU A 344 -24.94 -5.63 14.98
N ASN A 345 -24.42 -6.37 15.97
CA ASN A 345 -24.98 -7.66 16.46
C ASN A 345 -25.20 -8.75 15.39
N GLY A 346 -24.65 -8.58 14.18
CA GLY A 346 -24.80 -9.51 13.05
C GLY A 346 -25.59 -8.92 11.87
N ASP A 347 -26.50 -7.98 12.15
CA ASP A 347 -27.38 -7.33 11.17
C ASP A 347 -26.78 -6.05 10.58
N TRP A 348 -27.30 -5.61 9.44
CA TRP A 348 -26.90 -4.37 8.77
C TRP A 348 -27.83 -3.21 9.13
N SER A 349 -27.37 -2.32 10.01
CA SER A 349 -28.03 -1.05 10.32
C SER A 349 -27.62 0.04 9.33
N LEU A 350 -28.55 0.96 9.01
CA LEU A 350 -28.25 2.16 8.22
C LEU A 350 -27.55 3.19 9.11
N ASP A 351 -26.45 3.76 8.61
CA ASP A 351 -25.68 4.82 9.27
C ASP A 351 -26.27 6.19 8.90
N VAL A 352 -26.98 6.83 9.84
CA VAL A 352 -27.90 7.98 9.61
C VAL A 352 -27.29 9.33 9.98
#